data_AF-A0A4Y2DUQ3-F1
#
_entry.id   AF-A0A4Y2DUQ3-F1
#
_cell.length_a   1.000
_cell.length_b   1.000
_cell.length_c   1.000
_cell.angle_alpha   90.00
_cell.angle_beta   90.00
_cell.angle_gamma   90.00
#
_symmetry.space_group_name_H-M   'P 1'
#
loop_
_entity.id
_entity.type
_entity.pdbx_description
1 polymer ?
#
loop_
_entity_poly.entity_id
_entity_poly.type
_entity_poly.pdbx_seq_one_letter_code
_entity_poly.pdbx_strand_id
1 'polypeptide(L)'
;MALSRKEITISIRKLINFHHSSGKSVRDIAKLVNLSLSTGQYVIKRFKEENRIENKVRKGRPAKLTERDQRFIIRKFVKNPRLSVLKVSAEFNETFSTPISPETVRRVLRAAGLIGRSTH
;
A
#
# COMPACT_ATOMS: atom_id res chain seq x y z
N MET A 1 1.23 -15.68 14.13
CA MET A 1 0.48 -14.74 13.25
C MET A 1 -0.13 -13.67 14.14
N ALA A 2 0.27 -12.41 14.00
CA ALA A 2 -0.35 -11.33 14.76
C ALA A 2 -1.81 -11.17 14.29
N LEU A 3 -2.77 -11.12 15.23
CA LEU A 3 -4.17 -10.84 14.92
C LEU A 3 -4.25 -9.45 14.26
N SER A 4 -4.47 -9.41 12.95
CA SER A 4 -4.63 -8.15 12.23
C SER A 4 -5.85 -7.42 12.79
N ARG A 5 -5.69 -6.17 13.22
CA ARG A 5 -6.81 -5.36 13.69
C ARG A 5 -7.84 -5.21 12.56
N LYS A 6 -9.01 -5.84 12.74
CA LYS A 6 -10.12 -5.84 11.79
C LYS A 6 -10.65 -4.42 11.65
N GLU A 7 -10.76 -3.96 10.40
CA GLU A 7 -11.37 -2.67 10.13
C GLU A 7 -12.89 -2.76 10.26
N ILE A 8 -13.51 -1.65 10.63
CA ILE A 8 -14.97 -1.55 10.72
C ILE A 8 -15.53 -1.64 9.30
N THR A 9 -16.62 -2.38 9.15
CA THR A 9 -17.30 -2.50 7.85
C THR A 9 -17.86 -1.15 7.41
N ILE A 10 -17.92 -0.94 6.10
CA ILE A 10 -18.47 0.29 5.52
C ILE A 10 -19.92 0.51 6.00
N SER A 11 -20.71 -0.56 6.14
CA SER A 11 -22.10 -0.51 6.63
C SER A 11 -22.21 0.08 8.05
N ILE A 12 -21.33 -0.32 8.97
CA ILE A 12 -21.32 0.24 10.33
C ILE A 12 -20.87 1.71 10.30
N ARG A 13 -19.91 2.09 9.46
CA ARG A 13 -19.49 3.49 9.29
C ARG A 13 -20.64 4.36 8.73
N LYS A 14 -21.41 3.84 7.78
CA LYS A 14 -22.64 4.49 7.26
C LYS A 14 -23.66 4.70 8.38
N LEU A 15 -23.92 3.67 9.20
CA LEU A 15 -24.88 3.73 10.31
C LEU A 15 -24.48 4.77 11.36
N ILE A 16 -23.19 4.85 11.70
CA ILE A 16 -22.65 5.86 12.61
C ILE A 16 -22.91 7.27 12.06
N ASN A 17 -22.56 7.52 10.80
CA ASN A 17 -22.74 8.84 10.17
C ASN A 17 -24.22 9.20 10.03
N PHE A 18 -25.08 8.25 9.66
CA PHE A 18 -26.52 8.44 9.57
C PHE A 18 -27.11 8.90 10.91
N HIS A 19 -26.86 8.15 11.99
CA HIS A 19 -27.38 8.51 13.31
C HIS A 19 -26.79 9.80 13.87
N HIS A 20 -25.53 10.11 13.56
CA HIS A 20 -24.92 11.38 13.93
C HIS A 20 -25.61 12.55 13.21
N SER A 21 -25.92 12.39 11.92
CA SER A 21 -26.69 13.38 11.16
C SER A 21 -28.13 13.54 11.67
N SER A 22 -28.70 12.51 12.28
CA SER A 22 -30.01 12.58 12.96
C SER A 22 -29.94 13.20 14.37
N GLY A 23 -28.80 13.74 14.80
CA GLY A 23 -28.65 14.42 16.09
C GLY A 23 -28.38 13.53 17.29
N LYS A 24 -28.16 12.21 17.11
CA LYS A 24 -27.84 11.31 18.24
C LYS A 24 -26.43 11.59 18.79
N SER A 25 -26.28 11.42 20.10
CA SER A 25 -24.98 11.55 20.76
C SER A 25 -24.02 10.44 20.31
N VAL A 26 -22.72 10.73 20.28
CA VAL A 26 -21.71 9.72 19.89
C VAL A 26 -21.72 8.53 20.86
N ARG A 27 -22.07 8.75 22.13
CA ARG A 27 -22.18 7.70 23.14
C ARG A 27 -23.31 6.74 22.83
N ASP A 28 -24.48 7.25 22.44
CA ASP A 28 -25.64 6.42 22.10
C ASP A 28 -25.40 5.64 20.81
N ILE A 29 -24.77 6.28 19.82
CA ILE A 29 -24.38 5.64 18.57
C ILE A 29 -23.39 4.50 18.85
N ALA A 30 -22.35 4.74 19.64
CA ALA A 30 -21.34 3.73 19.97
C ALA A 30 -21.95 2.50 20.67
N LYS A 31 -22.90 2.71 21.60
CA LYS A 31 -23.66 1.63 22.24
C LYS A 31 -24.51 0.85 21.21
N LEU A 32 -25.21 1.57 20.32
CA LEU A 32 -26.07 0.96 19.29
C LEU A 32 -25.28 0.05 18.35
N VAL A 33 -24.06 0.44 17.97
CA VAL A 33 -23.22 -0.35 17.06
C VAL A 33 -22.22 -1.28 17.79
N ASN A 34 -22.31 -1.37 19.12
CA ASN A 34 -21.40 -2.13 19.98
C ASN A 34 -19.91 -1.83 19.73
N LEU A 35 -19.55 -0.54 19.66
CA LEU A 35 -18.18 -0.07 19.49
C LEU A 35 -17.74 0.83 20.65
N SER A 36 -16.43 1.02 20.79
CA SER A 36 -15.91 1.98 21.76
C SER A 36 -16.26 3.42 21.36
N LEU A 37 -16.42 4.31 22.35
CA LEU A 37 -16.69 5.73 22.14
C LEU A 37 -15.63 6.38 21.24
N SER A 38 -14.36 6.06 21.47
CA SER A 38 -13.22 6.58 20.69
C SER A 38 -13.32 6.18 19.21
N THR A 39 -13.85 5.00 18.92
CA THR A 39 -14.06 4.52 17.56
C THR A 39 -15.19 5.28 16.87
N GLY A 40 -16.33 5.48 17.54
CA GLY A 40 -17.42 6.30 17.02
C GLY A 40 -16.98 7.74 16.73
N GLN A 41 -16.24 8.34 17.66
CA GLN A 41 -15.64 9.67 17.50
C GLN A 41 -14.68 9.73 16.31
N TYR A 42 -13.82 8.72 16.16
CA TYR A 42 -12.88 8.64 15.04
C TYR A 42 -13.60 8.60 13.68
N VAL A 43 -14.65 7.78 13.56
CA VAL A 43 -15.42 7.67 12.30
C VAL A 43 -16.06 9.01 11.96
N ILE A 44 -16.73 9.66 12.92
CA ILE A 44 -17.38 10.96 12.73
C ILE A 44 -16.35 12.04 12.35
N LYS A 45 -15.22 12.11 13.06
CA LYS A 45 -14.15 13.05 12.78
C LYS A 45 -13.64 12.89 11.34
N ARG A 46 -13.34 11.65 10.93
CA ARG A 46 -12.85 11.35 9.58
C ARG A 46 -13.85 11.69 8.49
N PHE A 47 -15.14 11.48 8.75
CA PHE A 47 -16.19 11.89 7.82
C PHE A 47 -16.22 13.41 7.65
N LYS A 48 -16.14 14.18 8.74
CA LYS A 48 -16.11 15.66 8.69
C LYS A 48 -14.87 16.22 7.98
N GLU A 49 -13.71 15.62 8.22
CA GLU A 49 -12.44 16.10 7.66
C GLU A 49 -12.24 15.70 6.19
N GLU A 50 -12.62 14.47 5.82
CA GLU A 50 -12.26 13.87 4.54
C GLU A 50 -13.47 13.60 3.62
N ASN A 51 -14.70 13.87 4.09
CA ASN A 51 -15.97 13.61 3.38
C ASN A 51 -16.08 12.19 2.81
N ARG A 52 -15.50 11.20 3.51
CA ARG A 52 -15.49 9.80 3.09
C ARG A 52 -16.00 8.85 4.17
N ILE A 53 -16.63 7.78 3.72
CA ILE A 53 -17.14 6.71 4.59
C ILE A 53 -16.20 5.50 4.57
N GLU A 54 -15.50 5.29 3.46
CA GLU A 54 -14.63 4.15 3.24
C GLU A 54 -13.36 4.18 4.12
N ASN A 55 -12.84 2.99 4.43
CA ASN A 55 -11.55 2.86 5.09
C ASN A 55 -10.44 3.27 4.12
N LYS A 56 -9.41 3.95 4.64
CA LYS A 56 -8.21 4.23 3.83
C LYS A 56 -7.47 2.93 3.60
N VAL A 57 -7.19 2.63 2.34
CA VAL A 57 -6.25 1.54 2.02
C VAL A 57 -4.94 1.80 2.75
N ARG A 58 -4.51 0.84 3.56
CA ARG A 58 -3.22 0.91 4.26
C ARG A 58 -2.11 0.88 3.22
N LYS A 59 -1.45 2.01 3.01
CA LYS A 59 -0.24 2.06 2.20
C LYS A 59 0.90 1.47 3.01
N GLY A 60 1.59 0.49 2.43
CA GLY A 60 2.85 0.00 2.96
C GLY A 60 3.96 1.03 2.81
N ARG A 61 5.19 0.64 3.17
CA ARG A 61 6.37 1.48 2.91
C ARG A 61 6.49 1.75 1.41
N PRO A 62 6.68 3.01 0.97
CA PRO A 62 6.88 3.31 -0.44
C PRO A 62 8.10 2.55 -0.98
N ALA A 63 8.01 2.09 -2.22
CA ALA A 63 9.11 1.40 -2.87
C ALA A 63 10.31 2.34 -3.03
N LYS A 64 11.52 1.80 -2.89
CA LYS A 64 12.77 2.56 -3.11
C LYS A 64 12.94 3.00 -4.56
N LEU A 65 12.42 2.20 -5.50
CA LEU A 65 12.50 2.46 -6.94
C LEU A 65 11.18 3.02 -7.46
N THR A 66 11.28 4.05 -8.30
CA THR A 66 10.16 4.57 -9.08
C THR A 66 9.83 3.65 -10.27
N GLU A 67 8.68 3.87 -10.91
CA GLU A 67 8.30 3.13 -12.12
C GLU A 67 9.30 3.36 -13.28
N ARG A 68 9.89 4.55 -13.36
CA ARG A 68 10.93 4.89 -14.34
C ARG A 68 12.18 4.06 -14.13
N ASP A 69 12.61 3.92 -12.88
CA ASP A 69 13.80 3.16 -12.50
C ASP A 69 13.63 1.67 -12.84
N GLN A 70 12.47 1.11 -12.49
CA GLN A 70 12.14 -0.27 -12.83
C GLN A 70 12.12 -0.48 -14.35
N ARG A 71 11.54 0.46 -15.10
CA ARG A 71 11.47 0.39 -16.57
C ARG A 71 12.86 0.46 -17.22
N PHE A 72 13.79 1.24 -16.69
CA PHE A 72 15.18 1.27 -17.16
C PHE A 72 15.81 -0.12 -17.05
N ILE A 73 15.69 -0.75 -15.88
CA ILE A 73 16.22 -2.10 -15.62
C ILE A 73 15.58 -3.12 -16.58
N ILE A 74 14.24 -3.13 -16.67
CA ILE A 74 13.50 -4.06 -17.52
C ILE A 74 13.92 -3.94 -18.99
N ARG A 75 14.02 -2.71 -19.53
CA ARG A 75 14.41 -2.48 -20.93
C ARG A 75 15.82 -2.98 -21.25
N LYS A 76 16.77 -2.88 -20.32
CA LYS A 76 18.12 -3.41 -20.51
C LYS A 76 18.10 -4.93 -20.71
N PHE A 77 17.34 -5.64 -19.87
CA PHE A 77 17.21 -7.09 -19.95
C PHE A 77 16.35 -7.58 -21.12
N VAL A 78 15.33 -6.81 -21.52
CA VAL A 78 14.55 -7.11 -22.73
C VAL A 78 15.42 -6.98 -23.98
N LYS A 79 16.28 -5.95 -24.07
CA LYS A 79 17.20 -5.78 -25.20
C LYS A 79 18.24 -6.90 -25.25
N ASN A 80 18.87 -7.19 -24.11
CA ASN A 80 19.93 -8.18 -23.99
C ASN A 80 19.68 -9.09 -22.76
N PRO A 81 19.02 -10.25 -22.90
CA PRO A 81 18.63 -11.09 -21.77
C PRO A 81 19.80 -11.76 -21.03
N ARG A 82 20.97 -11.87 -21.68
CA ARG A 82 22.20 -12.43 -21.09
C ARG A 82 23.03 -11.41 -20.28
N LEU A 83 22.52 -10.19 -20.05
CA LEU A 83 23.25 -9.19 -19.28
C LEU A 83 23.44 -9.62 -17.82
N SER A 84 24.62 -9.34 -17.28
CA SER A 84 24.90 -9.57 -15.87
C SER A 84 24.19 -8.52 -15.00
N VAL A 85 23.51 -9.00 -13.96
CA VAL A 85 22.85 -8.18 -12.93
C VAL A 85 23.81 -7.17 -12.31
N LEU A 86 25.07 -7.56 -12.09
CA LEU A 86 26.09 -6.68 -11.49
C LEU A 86 26.38 -5.46 -12.37
N LYS A 87 26.47 -5.68 -13.69
CA LYS A 87 26.73 -4.63 -14.66
C LYS A 87 25.57 -3.62 -14.71
N VAL A 88 24.34 -4.11 -14.69
CA VAL A 88 23.15 -3.25 -14.71
C VAL A 88 23.01 -2.47 -13.40
N SER A 89 23.35 -3.07 -12.25
CA SER A 89 23.34 -2.31 -10.99
C SER A 89 24.41 -1.22 -10.93
N ALA A 90 25.60 -1.47 -11.50
CA ALA A 90 26.66 -0.45 -11.58
C ALA A 90 26.21 0.71 -12.48
N GLU A 91 25.76 0.41 -13.70
CA GLU A 91 25.27 1.42 -14.64
C GLU A 91 24.10 2.23 -14.06
N PHE A 92 23.19 1.57 -13.34
CA PHE A 92 22.10 2.24 -12.65
C PHE A 92 22.63 3.22 -11.59
N ASN A 93 23.59 2.81 -10.78
CA ASN A 93 24.15 3.64 -9.71
C ASN A 93 24.97 4.82 -10.23
N GLU A 94 25.51 4.74 -11.44
CA GLU A 94 26.17 5.86 -12.12
C GLU A 94 25.17 6.88 -12.67
N THR A 95 24.00 6.40 -13.12
CA THR A 95 23.00 7.24 -13.81
C THR A 95 21.99 7.87 -12.84
N PHE A 96 21.65 7.17 -11.75
CA PHE A 96 20.57 7.55 -10.83
C PHE A 96 21.11 7.86 -9.45
N SER A 97 20.53 8.87 -8.79
CA SER A 97 20.92 9.28 -7.42
C SER A 97 20.56 8.27 -6.32
N THR A 98 19.79 7.22 -6.63
CA THR A 98 19.34 6.22 -5.66
C THR A 98 20.10 4.91 -5.82
N PRO A 99 21.17 4.66 -5.06
CA PRO A 99 21.98 3.47 -5.25
C PRO A 99 21.19 2.20 -4.93
N ILE A 100 21.27 1.20 -5.81
CA ILE A 100 20.63 -0.10 -5.66
C ILE A 100 21.65 -1.23 -5.55
N SER A 101 21.24 -2.29 -4.87
CA SER A 101 21.99 -3.55 -4.82
C SER A 101 21.64 -4.45 -6.01
N PRO A 102 22.51 -5.40 -6.38
CA PRO A 102 22.20 -6.42 -7.39
C PRO A 102 20.93 -7.23 -7.07
N GLU A 103 20.67 -7.49 -5.79
CA GLU A 103 19.43 -8.15 -5.33
C GLU A 103 18.17 -7.35 -5.67
N THR A 104 18.26 -6.02 -5.66
CA THR A 104 17.15 -5.14 -6.03
C THR A 104 16.83 -5.29 -7.53
N VAL A 105 17.86 -5.39 -8.38
CA VAL A 105 17.69 -5.70 -9.81
C VAL A 105 17.03 -7.07 -10.00
N ARG A 106 17.50 -8.12 -9.31
CA ARG A 106 16.86 -9.46 -9.38
C ARG A 106 15.40 -9.42 -8.96
N ARG A 107 15.05 -8.66 -7.91
CA ARG A 107 13.66 -8.51 -7.45
C ARG A 107 12.78 -7.85 -8.51
N VAL A 108 13.27 -6.81 -9.19
CA VAL A 108 12.54 -6.18 -10.30
C VAL A 108 12.31 -7.17 -11.45
N LEU A 109 13.33 -7.94 -11.83
CA LEU A 109 13.22 -8.91 -12.92
C LEU A 109 12.27 -10.07 -12.60
N ARG A 110 12.28 -10.57 -11.36
CA ARG A 110 11.31 -11.57 -10.88
C ARG A 110 9.88 -11.02 -10.91
N ALA A 111 9.69 -9.79 -10.43
CA ALA A 111 8.37 -9.13 -10.46
C ALA A 111 7.88 -8.88 -11.90
N ALA A 112 8.79 -8.65 -12.84
CA ALA A 112 8.49 -8.50 -14.27
C ALA A 112 8.36 -9.82 -15.04
N GLY A 113 8.52 -10.98 -14.38
CA GLY A 113 8.44 -12.29 -15.03
C GLY A 113 9.61 -12.64 -15.95
N LEU A 114 10.69 -11.83 -15.96
CA LEU A 114 11.86 -12.04 -16.82
C LEU A 114 12.85 -13.07 -16.27
N ILE A 115 12.69 -13.45 -15.00
CA ILE A 115 13.47 -14.52 -14.37
C ILE A 115 12.50 -15.42 -13.63
N GLY A 116 12.25 -16.61 -14.19
CA GLY A 116 11.55 -17.69 -13.51
C GLY A 116 12.47 -18.42 -12.55
N ARG A 117 11.89 -19.04 -11.51
CA ARG A 117 12.51 -20.25 -10.96
C ARG A 117 12.32 -21.31 -12.03
N SER A 118 13.41 -21.76 -12.67
CA SER A 118 13.36 -23.02 -13.40
C SER A 118 13.15 -24.11 -12.36
N THR A 119 11.89 -24.39 -12.02
CA THR A 119 11.50 -25.66 -11.41
C THR A 119 11.37 -26.64 -12.58
N HIS A 120 12.48 -27.28 -12.91
CA HIS A 120 12.42 -28.61 -13.54
C HIS A 120 12.16 -29.63 -12.44
#